data_AF-A0A075HY92-F1
#
_entry.id   AF-A0A075HY92-F1
#
_cell.length_a   1.000
_cell.length_b   1.000
_cell.length_c   1.000
_cell.angle_alpha   90.00
_cell.angle_beta   90.00
_cell.angle_gamma   90.00
#
_symmetry.space_group_name_H-M   'P 1'
#
loop_
_entity.id
_entity.type
_entity.pdbx_description
1 polymer ?
#
loop_
_entity_poly.entity_id
_entity_poly.type
_entity_poly.pdbx_seq_one_letter_code
_entity_poly.pdbx_strand_id
1 'polypeptide(L)'
;MKDECDNEENMDLTFEVEVDEDEWESIIQMQVNELSCIVESKGIQRPGQFANGQRTSSHLVYPIVAYDAERCPCPTVLGLVLTGLAGKTLFFGMGVKGLSTGLLDYMNELLEFEGMPAGVQWNPADVFIEAKVATILLPDDILFARENGWIEMMNQVREGKRSTHRLAVAKLGRMALAHDKQKSAYKELKEEK
;
A
#
# COMPACT_ATOMS: atom_id res chain seq x y z
N MET A 1 -18.81 13.75 -48.45
CA MET A 1 -18.71 12.32 -48.83
C MET A 1 -17.25 11.93 -48.66
N LYS A 2 -17.00 11.04 -47.69
CA LYS A 2 -15.78 10.25 -47.37
C LYS A 2 -14.53 11.06 -46.98
N ASP A 3 -14.09 11.07 -45.72
CA ASP A 3 -13.52 9.97 -44.87
C ASP A 3 -12.37 9.23 -45.52
N GLU A 4 -11.19 9.33 -44.89
CA GLU A 4 -10.29 8.24 -44.44
C GLU A 4 -9.00 8.91 -43.92
N CYS A 5 -8.86 9.10 -42.60
CA CYS A 5 -8.46 8.14 -41.55
C CYS A 5 -6.95 8.17 -41.31
N ASP A 6 -6.59 8.94 -40.27
CA ASP A 6 -5.71 8.57 -39.15
C ASP A 6 -4.81 7.34 -39.34
N ASN A 7 -3.51 7.59 -39.47
CA ASN A 7 -2.47 6.68 -38.98
C ASN A 7 -1.92 7.31 -37.69
N GLU A 8 -2.69 7.21 -36.61
CA GLU A 8 -2.10 7.22 -35.27
C GLU A 8 -1.40 5.87 -35.09
N GLU A 9 -0.07 5.89 -35.25
CA GLU A 9 0.78 4.80 -34.81
C GLU A 9 0.59 4.66 -33.30
N ASN A 10 -0.29 3.72 -32.94
CA ASN A 10 -0.49 3.22 -31.60
C ASN A 10 0.82 2.50 -31.19
N MET A 11 1.77 3.27 -30.68
CA MET A 11 2.92 2.71 -29.95
C MET A 11 2.39 2.20 -28.63
N ASP A 12 1.94 0.94 -28.66
CA ASP A 12 1.74 0.11 -27.49
C ASP A 12 3.10 -0.09 -26.82
N LEU A 13 3.47 0.87 -25.98
CA LEU A 13 4.60 0.77 -25.07
C LEU A 13 4.14 -0.03 -23.85
N THR A 14 3.88 -1.32 -24.04
CA THR A 14 4.03 -2.30 -22.96
C THR A 14 5.51 -2.36 -22.62
N PHE A 15 5.97 -1.38 -21.85
CA PHE A 15 7.20 -1.51 -21.09
C PHE A 15 6.96 -2.64 -20.09
N GLU A 16 7.46 -3.84 -20.41
CA GLU A 16 7.78 -4.86 -19.41
C GLU A 16 8.90 -4.28 -18.53
N VAL A 17 8.55 -3.38 -17.61
CA VAL A 17 9.45 -2.99 -16.53
C VAL A 17 9.38 -4.12 -15.51
N GLU A 18 10.20 -5.15 -15.69
CA GLU A 18 10.57 -6.02 -14.58
C GLU A 18 11.35 -5.16 -13.59
N VAL A 19 10.65 -4.66 -12.56
CA VAL A 19 11.29 -3.94 -11.45
C VAL A 19 11.94 -4.98 -10.56
N ASP A 20 13.26 -4.89 -10.43
CA ASP A 20 14.07 -5.69 -9.52
C ASP A 20 13.52 -5.59 -8.09
N GLU A 21 13.28 -6.73 -7.44
CA GLU A 21 12.78 -6.81 -6.07
C GLU A 21 13.70 -6.07 -5.08
N ASP A 22 14.98 -5.97 -5.40
CA ASP A 22 15.97 -5.25 -4.60
C ASP A 22 15.67 -3.74 -4.49
N GLU A 23 14.93 -3.17 -5.44
CA GLU A 23 14.55 -1.75 -5.43
C GLU A 23 13.22 -1.48 -4.72
N TRP A 24 12.42 -2.51 -4.43
CA TRP A 24 11.04 -2.34 -3.95
C TRP A 24 10.95 -1.56 -2.65
N GLU A 25 11.84 -1.80 -1.70
CA GLU A 25 11.84 -1.07 -0.43
C GLU A 25 12.05 0.44 -0.65
N SER A 26 12.93 0.81 -1.59
CA SER A 26 13.20 2.19 -1.95
C SER A 26 12.00 2.85 -2.65
N ILE A 27 11.33 2.12 -3.54
CA ILE A 27 10.15 2.55 -4.27
C ILE A 27 8.98 2.78 -3.30
N ILE A 28 8.74 1.82 -2.40
CA ILE A 28 7.71 1.94 -1.34
C ILE A 28 8.02 3.16 -0.47
N GLN A 29 9.28 3.32 -0.03
CA GLN A 29 9.68 4.42 0.84
C GLN A 29 9.50 5.80 0.17
N MET A 30 9.74 5.90 -1.14
CA MET A 30 9.50 7.10 -1.93
C MET A 30 8.01 7.46 -1.95
N GLN A 31 7.14 6.51 -2.30
CA GLN A 31 5.69 6.72 -2.33
C GLN A 31 5.10 7.03 -0.94
N VAL A 32 5.64 6.41 0.12
CA VAL A 32 5.28 6.75 1.51
C VAL A 32 5.59 8.21 1.84
N ASN A 33 6.73 8.72 1.38
CA ASN A 33 7.12 10.11 1.60
C ASN A 33 6.19 11.07 0.85
N GLU A 34 5.85 10.78 -0.41
CA GLU A 34 4.91 11.56 -1.20
C GLU A 34 3.52 11.62 -0.55
N LEU A 35 2.97 10.47 -0.18
CA LEU A 35 1.69 10.40 0.51
C LEU A 35 1.72 11.11 1.87
N SER A 36 2.84 11.02 2.61
CA SER A 36 3.02 11.73 3.88
C SER A 36 2.95 13.25 3.68
N CYS A 37 3.54 13.79 2.61
CA CYS A 37 3.44 15.22 2.29
C CYS A 37 1.98 15.62 2.00
N ILE A 38 1.22 14.77 1.29
CA ILE A 38 -0.20 15.03 1.02
C ILE A 38 -1.01 15.01 2.32
N VAL A 39 -0.77 14.04 3.21
CA VAL A 39 -1.37 13.98 4.55
C VAL A 39 -1.15 15.28 5.32
N GLU A 40 0.10 15.77 5.36
CA GLU A 40 0.46 17.01 6.06
C GLU A 40 -0.25 18.24 5.45
N SER A 41 -0.30 18.34 4.12
CA SER A 41 -1.03 19.43 3.42
C SER A 41 -2.53 19.47 3.73
N LYS A 42 -3.12 18.35 4.14
CA LYS A 42 -4.52 18.24 4.58
C LYS A 42 -4.70 18.53 6.08
N GLY A 43 -3.66 19.01 6.75
CA GLY A 43 -3.67 19.35 8.18
C GLY A 43 -3.68 18.15 9.11
N ILE A 44 -3.42 16.94 8.59
CA ILE A 44 -3.28 15.74 9.40
C ILE A 44 -1.83 15.66 9.85
N GLN A 45 -1.56 15.90 11.14
CA GLN A 45 -0.22 15.72 11.67
C GLN A 45 0.18 14.24 11.63
N ARG A 46 1.37 13.97 11.12
CA ARG A 46 1.93 12.62 11.17
C ARG A 46 2.07 12.22 12.64
N PRO A 47 1.61 11.01 13.03
CA PRO A 47 1.75 10.59 14.41
C PRO A 47 3.23 10.57 14.79
N GLY A 48 3.52 11.16 15.94
CA GLY A 48 4.89 11.23 16.45
C GLY A 48 5.60 12.57 16.32
N GLN A 49 4.99 13.62 15.78
CA GLN A 49 5.58 14.96 15.93
C GLN A 49 5.28 15.51 17.34
N PHE A 50 6.34 15.82 18.11
CA PHE A 50 6.21 16.64 19.31
C PHE A 50 5.85 18.08 18.91
N ALA A 51 5.28 18.86 19.83
CA ALA A 51 4.91 20.26 19.60
C ALA A 51 6.09 21.17 19.21
N ASN A 52 7.33 20.70 19.41
CA ASN A 52 8.57 21.37 19.03
C ASN A 52 9.09 20.95 17.63
N GLY A 53 8.33 20.16 16.87
CA GLY A 53 8.70 19.68 15.53
C GLY A 53 9.65 18.48 15.52
N GLN A 54 10.10 17.98 16.69
CA GLN A 54 10.90 16.76 16.77
C GLN A 54 10.06 15.54 16.41
N ARG A 55 10.59 14.70 15.52
CA ARG A 55 9.95 13.46 15.06
C ARG A 55 10.23 12.35 16.07
N THR A 56 9.18 11.71 16.59
CA THR A 56 9.29 10.35 17.12
C THR A 56 9.40 9.42 15.93
N SER A 57 10.25 8.43 16.07
CA SER A 57 10.55 7.42 15.07
C SER A 57 9.26 6.77 14.52
N SER A 58 9.29 6.41 13.24
CA SER A 58 8.20 6.16 12.27
C SER A 58 7.13 5.10 12.60
N HIS A 59 7.02 4.66 13.86
CA HIS A 59 6.35 3.44 14.32
C HIS A 59 4.83 3.42 14.24
N LEU A 60 4.26 4.43 13.62
CA LEU A 60 2.85 4.72 13.64
C LEU A 60 2.28 4.94 12.24
N VAL A 61 3.10 4.76 11.22
CA VAL A 61 2.71 4.90 9.82
C VAL A 61 2.99 3.57 9.12
N TYR A 62 1.93 2.88 8.73
CA TYR A 62 2.02 1.60 8.03
C TYR A 62 1.50 1.75 6.60
N PRO A 63 2.31 1.51 5.56
CA PRO A 63 1.86 1.61 4.18
C PRO A 63 0.92 0.46 3.83
N ILE A 64 -0.06 0.75 2.99
CA ILE A 64 -0.92 -0.23 2.34
C ILE A 64 -0.34 -0.47 0.95
N VAL A 65 0.30 -1.62 0.75
CA VAL A 65 1.01 -1.95 -0.50
C VAL A 65 0.22 -2.97 -1.29
N ALA A 66 -0.01 -2.68 -2.57
CA ALA A 66 -0.60 -3.56 -3.56
C ALA A 66 0.46 -4.04 -4.56
N TYR A 67 0.29 -5.27 -5.02
CA TYR A 67 1.10 -5.86 -6.09
C TYR A 67 0.31 -6.94 -6.83
N ASP A 68 0.47 -6.95 -8.15
CA ASP A 68 -0.05 -7.98 -9.04
C ASP A 68 0.85 -8.08 -10.27
N ALA A 69 1.32 -9.27 -10.61
CA ALA A 69 2.30 -9.45 -11.69
C ALA A 69 1.80 -8.92 -13.05
N GLU A 70 0.48 -8.93 -13.31
CA GLU A 70 -0.09 -8.53 -14.60
C GLU A 70 -0.62 -7.09 -14.57
N ARG A 71 -1.35 -6.73 -13.51
CA ARG A 71 -2.11 -5.47 -13.43
C ARG A 71 -1.38 -4.38 -12.64
N CYS A 72 -0.42 -4.74 -11.79
CA CYS A 72 0.33 -3.85 -10.91
C CYS A 72 1.75 -4.41 -10.66
N PRO A 73 2.59 -4.50 -11.71
CA PRO A 73 3.87 -5.22 -11.67
C PRO A 73 4.93 -4.54 -10.79
N CYS A 74 4.62 -3.37 -10.24
CA CYS A 74 5.47 -2.64 -9.30
C CYS A 74 4.71 -2.43 -7.98
N PRO A 75 5.39 -2.45 -6.82
CA PRO A 75 4.74 -2.24 -5.55
C PRO A 75 4.13 -0.84 -5.50
N THR A 76 2.82 -0.77 -5.28
CA THR A 76 2.08 0.49 -5.25
C THR A 76 1.51 0.75 -3.87
N VAL A 77 1.86 1.88 -3.27
CA VAL A 77 1.34 2.31 -1.98
C VAL A 77 -0.02 2.98 -2.18
N LEU A 78 -1.10 2.24 -1.92
CA LEU A 78 -2.47 2.74 -2.04
C LEU A 78 -2.86 3.70 -0.91
N GLY A 79 -2.12 3.68 0.19
CA GLY A 79 -2.39 4.51 1.35
C GLY A 79 -1.46 4.30 2.53
N LEU A 80 -1.70 5.06 3.58
CA LEU A 80 -1.01 5.02 4.85
C LEU A 80 -2.03 4.82 5.97
N VAL A 81 -1.68 3.97 6.92
CA VAL A 81 -2.41 3.80 8.17
C VAL A 81 -1.65 4.50 9.28
N LEU A 82 -2.23 5.58 9.78
CA LEU A 82 -1.68 6.45 10.80
C LEU A 82 -2.28 6.08 12.15
N THR A 83 -1.47 5.55 13.07
CA THR A 83 -1.94 5.08 14.37
C THR A 83 -1.58 6.01 15.53
N GLY A 84 -2.48 6.08 16.51
CA GLY A 84 -2.27 6.84 17.74
C GLY A 84 -2.31 8.35 17.57
N LEU A 85 -3.14 8.84 16.64
CA LEU A 85 -3.60 10.22 16.63
C LEU A 85 -4.70 10.35 17.69
N ALA A 86 -4.35 10.85 18.89
CA ALA A 86 -5.28 10.94 20.03
C ALA A 86 -6.01 9.61 20.35
N GLY A 87 -5.30 8.48 20.25
CA GLY A 87 -5.86 7.13 20.48
C GLY A 87 -6.66 6.55 19.31
N LYS A 88 -6.70 7.22 18.15
CA LYS A 88 -7.39 6.74 16.95
C LYS A 88 -6.41 6.21 15.90
N THR A 89 -6.93 5.33 15.04
CA THR A 89 -6.30 4.90 13.80
C THR A 89 -7.00 5.61 12.64
N LEU A 90 -6.22 6.20 11.75
CA LEU A 90 -6.69 6.87 10.54
C LEU A 90 -6.15 6.14 9.32
N PHE A 91 -7.04 5.76 8.42
CA PHE A 91 -6.68 5.27 7.09
C PHE A 91 -6.72 6.45 6.12
N PHE A 92 -5.60 6.73 5.48
CA PHE A 92 -5.48 7.74 4.46
C PHE A 92 -5.05 7.05 3.17
N GLY A 93 -5.77 7.22 2.07
CA GLY A 93 -5.45 6.53 0.83
C GLY A 93 -5.78 7.33 -0.40
N MET A 94 -5.31 6.83 -1.52
CA MET A 94 -5.64 7.32 -2.84
C MET A 94 -7.13 7.08 -3.11
N GLY A 95 -7.79 8.06 -3.73
CA GLY A 95 -9.10 7.84 -4.32
C GLY A 95 -8.97 7.12 -5.66
N VAL A 96 -10.10 6.66 -6.20
CA VAL A 96 -10.18 5.99 -7.52
C VAL A 96 -9.44 6.78 -8.62
N LYS A 97 -9.56 8.11 -8.63
CA LYS A 97 -8.89 9.00 -9.61
C LYS A 97 -7.36 9.00 -9.54
N GLY A 98 -6.78 8.48 -8.45
CA GLY A 98 -5.33 8.37 -8.30
C GLY A 98 -4.77 7.02 -8.75
N LEU A 99 -5.62 6.03 -9.06
CA LEU A 99 -5.14 4.72 -9.49
C LEU A 99 -4.58 4.79 -10.92
N SER A 100 -3.58 3.95 -11.18
CA SER A 100 -3.17 3.64 -12.56
C SER A 100 -4.32 2.95 -13.30
N THR A 101 -4.29 2.99 -14.64
CA THR A 101 -5.29 2.30 -15.47
C THR A 101 -5.40 0.82 -15.12
N GLY A 102 -4.27 0.12 -14.95
CA GLY A 102 -4.25 -1.30 -14.59
C GLY A 102 -4.91 -1.60 -13.23
N LEU A 103 -4.67 -0.78 -12.21
CA LEU A 103 -5.35 -0.93 -10.91
C LEU A 103 -6.83 -0.54 -10.98
N LEU A 104 -7.19 0.47 -11.77
CA LEU A 104 -8.59 0.84 -11.94
C LEU A 104 -9.39 -0.28 -12.59
N ASP A 105 -8.87 -0.87 -13.67
CA ASP A 105 -9.50 -1.98 -14.37
C ASP A 105 -9.60 -3.20 -13.45
N TYR A 106 -8.53 -3.53 -12.73
CA TYR A 106 -8.56 -4.65 -11.78
C TYR A 106 -9.56 -4.43 -10.64
N MET A 107 -9.64 -3.21 -10.10
CA MET A 107 -10.65 -2.86 -9.09
C MET A 107 -12.07 -3.04 -9.63
N ASN A 108 -12.35 -2.64 -10.87
CA ASN A 108 -13.66 -2.79 -11.48
C ASN A 108 -14.02 -4.27 -11.69
N GLU A 109 -13.07 -5.09 -12.16
CA GLU A 109 -13.25 -6.54 -12.30
C GLU A 109 -13.58 -7.20 -10.94
N LEU A 110 -12.88 -6.82 -9.87
CA LEU A 110 -13.15 -7.31 -8.51
C LEU A 110 -14.55 -6.91 -8.03
N LEU A 111 -14.94 -5.65 -8.24
CA LEU A 111 -16.26 -5.16 -7.85
C LEU A 111 -17.39 -5.85 -8.62
N GLU A 112 -17.21 -6.07 -9.93
CA GLU A 112 -18.16 -6.80 -10.76
C GLU A 112 -18.28 -8.26 -10.31
N PHE A 113 -17.16 -8.92 -10.05
CA PHE A 113 -17.11 -10.30 -9.57
C PHE A 113 -17.88 -10.48 -8.24
N GLU A 114 -17.73 -9.54 -7.31
CA GLU A 114 -18.42 -9.53 -6.01
C GLU A 114 -19.89 -9.02 -6.11
N GLY A 115 -20.35 -8.63 -7.31
CA GLY A 115 -21.70 -8.09 -7.51
C GLY A 115 -21.93 -6.74 -6.84
N MET A 116 -20.88 -5.94 -6.68
CA MET A 116 -20.92 -4.67 -5.97
C MET A 116 -21.50 -3.54 -6.85
N PRO A 117 -22.36 -2.66 -6.30
CA PRO A 117 -23.00 -1.59 -7.06
C PRO A 117 -22.02 -0.50 -7.55
N ALA A 118 -22.14 -0.13 -8.83
CA ALA A 118 -21.34 0.90 -9.50
C ALA A 118 -21.59 2.34 -8.98
N GLY A 119 -22.71 2.59 -8.29
CA GLY A 119 -23.04 3.90 -7.72
C GLY A 119 -22.41 4.20 -6.37
N VAL A 120 -21.70 3.24 -5.77
CA VAL A 120 -21.04 3.41 -4.47
C VAL A 120 -19.61 3.87 -4.69
N GLN A 121 -19.20 4.90 -3.95
CA GLN A 121 -17.81 5.35 -3.95
C GLN A 121 -16.96 4.42 -3.09
N TRP A 122 -16.42 3.37 -3.71
CA TRP A 122 -15.55 2.41 -3.06
C TRP A 122 -14.16 3.01 -2.78
N ASN A 123 -13.61 2.69 -1.62
CA ASN A 123 -12.23 3.00 -1.28
C ASN A 123 -11.31 1.93 -1.89
N PRO A 124 -10.36 2.29 -2.78
CA PRO A 124 -9.48 1.32 -3.42
C PRO A 124 -8.72 0.44 -2.42
N ALA A 125 -8.18 1.03 -1.36
CA ALA A 125 -7.42 0.28 -0.36
C ALA A 125 -8.29 -0.78 0.32
N ASP A 126 -9.56 -0.47 0.60
CA ASP A 126 -10.48 -1.42 1.23
C ASP A 126 -10.82 -2.59 0.28
N VAL A 127 -10.99 -2.32 -1.01
CA VAL A 127 -11.28 -3.34 -2.04
C VAL A 127 -10.08 -4.26 -2.22
N PHE A 128 -8.89 -3.70 -2.42
CA PHE A 128 -7.69 -4.50 -2.66
C PHE A 128 -7.21 -5.28 -1.44
N ILE A 129 -7.42 -4.74 -0.23
CA ILE A 129 -7.15 -5.50 1.00
C ILE A 129 -8.11 -6.68 1.12
N GLU A 130 -9.41 -6.49 0.82
CA GLU A 130 -10.39 -7.58 0.89
C GLU A 130 -10.08 -8.68 -0.11
N ALA A 131 -9.69 -8.30 -1.33
CA ALA A 131 -9.26 -9.22 -2.38
C ALA A 131 -7.87 -9.84 -2.15
N LYS A 132 -7.17 -9.50 -1.05
CA LYS A 132 -5.80 -9.94 -0.72
C LYS A 132 -4.76 -9.60 -1.81
N VAL A 133 -5.04 -8.56 -2.58
CA VAL A 133 -4.09 -7.96 -3.54
C VAL A 133 -3.20 -6.93 -2.84
N ALA A 134 -3.70 -6.35 -1.74
CA ALA A 134 -2.97 -5.42 -0.90
C ALA A 134 -2.85 -5.87 0.55
N THR A 135 -1.77 -5.45 1.20
CA THR A 135 -1.52 -5.69 2.63
C THR A 135 -1.03 -4.42 3.32
N ILE A 136 -1.33 -4.27 4.61
CA ILE A 136 -0.73 -3.23 5.45
C ILE A 136 0.62 -3.74 5.94
N LEU A 137 1.73 -3.19 5.46
CA LEU A 137 3.06 -3.68 5.84
C LEU A 137 3.37 -3.39 7.31
N LEU A 138 3.66 -4.46 8.05
CA LEU A 138 4.23 -4.40 9.40
C LEU A 138 5.71 -4.80 9.37
N PRO A 139 6.49 -4.48 10.43
CA PRO A 139 7.92 -4.79 10.50
C PRO A 139 8.28 -6.25 10.17
N ASP A 140 7.49 -7.22 10.63
CA ASP A 140 7.71 -8.64 10.30
C ASP A 140 7.58 -8.95 8.81
N ASP A 141 6.72 -8.24 8.08
CA ASP A 141 6.55 -8.46 6.64
C ASP A 141 7.78 -7.97 5.88
N ILE A 142 8.40 -6.87 6.34
CA ILE A 142 9.62 -6.30 5.75
C ILE A 142 10.78 -7.30 5.91
N LEU A 143 11.01 -7.80 7.13
CA LEU A 143 12.08 -8.79 7.35
C LEU A 143 11.84 -10.07 6.55
N PHE A 144 10.59 -10.54 6.52
CA PHE A 144 10.25 -11.71 5.73
C PHE A 144 10.52 -11.49 4.23
N ALA A 145 10.15 -10.33 3.69
CA ALA A 145 10.40 -9.99 2.29
C ALA A 145 11.90 -9.92 1.98
N ARG A 146 12.72 -9.38 2.87
CA ARG A 146 14.19 -9.38 2.69
C ARG A 146 14.81 -10.77 2.72
N GLU A 147 14.24 -11.68 3.52
CA GLU A 147 14.72 -13.07 3.62
C GLU A 147 14.25 -13.95 2.45
N ASN A 148 13.04 -13.71 1.92
CA ASN A 148 12.34 -14.65 1.03
C ASN A 148 11.91 -14.06 -0.33
N GLY A 149 12.05 -12.75 -0.53
CA GLY A 149 11.52 -12.01 -1.67
C GLY A 149 10.21 -11.28 -1.35
N TRP A 150 10.04 -10.09 -1.93
CA TRP A 150 8.81 -9.31 -1.88
C TRP A 150 7.67 -9.95 -2.64
N ILE A 151 7.94 -10.54 -3.82
CA ILE A 151 6.94 -11.24 -4.63
C ILE A 151 6.41 -12.44 -3.85
N GLU A 152 7.29 -13.22 -3.22
CA GLU A 152 6.89 -14.35 -2.37
C GLU A 152 6.05 -13.89 -1.17
N MET A 153 6.44 -12.79 -0.51
CA MET A 153 5.64 -12.19 0.57
C MET A 153 4.22 -11.84 0.10
N MET A 154 4.09 -11.19 -1.05
CA MET A 154 2.78 -10.83 -1.63
C MET A 154 1.98 -12.05 -2.09
N ASN A 155 2.63 -13.09 -2.62
CA ASN A 155 1.99 -14.36 -2.96
C ASN A 155 1.40 -15.04 -1.72
N GLN A 156 2.13 -15.06 -0.59
CA GLN A 156 1.60 -15.61 0.65
C GLN A 156 0.41 -14.83 1.19
N VAL A 157 0.35 -13.50 0.99
CA VAL A 157 -0.84 -12.71 1.30
C VAL A 157 -2.01 -13.14 0.42
N ARG A 158 -1.79 -13.26 -0.90
CA ARG A 158 -2.81 -13.66 -1.88
C ARG A 158 -3.41 -15.03 -1.57
N GLU A 159 -2.57 -15.99 -1.21
CA GLU A 159 -2.97 -17.34 -0.80
C GLU A 159 -3.60 -17.40 0.60
N GLY A 160 -3.52 -16.31 1.38
CA GLY A 160 -4.01 -16.25 2.76
C GLY A 160 -3.13 -16.96 3.79
N LYS A 161 -1.88 -17.29 3.44
CA LYS A 161 -0.86 -17.78 4.38
C LYS A 161 -0.31 -16.66 5.26
N ARG A 162 -0.30 -15.43 4.74
CA ARG A 162 -0.03 -14.18 5.49
C ARG A 162 -1.29 -13.31 5.56
N SER A 163 -1.36 -12.51 6.63
CA SER A 163 -2.48 -11.60 6.89
C SER A 163 -2.31 -10.31 6.08
N THR A 164 -3.43 -9.66 5.75
CA THR A 164 -3.44 -8.27 5.24
C THR A 164 -3.29 -7.23 6.35
N HIS A 165 -3.28 -7.69 7.61
CA HIS A 165 -3.18 -6.91 8.86
C HIS A 165 -4.30 -5.89 9.09
N ARG A 166 -5.33 -5.85 8.23
CA ARG A 166 -6.48 -4.92 8.33
C ARG A 166 -7.09 -4.88 9.72
N LEU A 167 -7.49 -6.05 10.24
CA LEU A 167 -8.15 -6.14 11.54
C LEU A 167 -7.20 -5.78 12.69
N ALA A 168 -5.95 -6.27 12.63
CA ALA A 168 -4.95 -6.02 13.66
C ALA A 168 -4.70 -4.51 13.80
N VAL A 169 -4.41 -3.81 12.71
CA VAL A 169 -4.12 -2.37 12.75
C VAL A 169 -5.38 -1.55 13.08
N ALA A 170 -6.55 -1.94 12.56
CA ALA A 170 -7.80 -1.23 12.83
C ALA A 170 -8.25 -1.34 14.30
N LYS A 171 -8.02 -2.48 14.97
CA LYS A 171 -8.48 -2.72 16.35
C LYS A 171 -7.43 -2.45 17.40
N LEU A 172 -6.18 -2.80 17.10
CA LEU A 172 -5.07 -2.70 18.06
C LEU A 172 -4.27 -1.41 17.87
N GLY A 173 -4.32 -0.79 16.68
CA GLY A 173 -3.53 0.40 16.38
C GLY A 173 -2.06 0.16 16.69
N ARG A 174 -1.52 0.90 17.67
CA ARG A 174 -0.13 0.74 18.15
C ARG A 174 0.16 -0.64 18.74
N MET A 175 -0.86 -1.29 19.32
CA MET A 175 -0.71 -2.62 19.91
C MET A 175 -0.55 -3.72 18.85
N ALA A 176 -0.69 -3.42 17.55
CA ALA A 176 -0.31 -4.36 16.49
C ALA A 176 1.19 -4.74 16.58
N LEU A 177 2.03 -3.87 17.15
CA LEU A 177 3.45 -4.13 17.41
C LEU A 177 3.71 -4.82 18.76
N ALA A 178 2.68 -5.07 19.59
CA ALA A 178 2.86 -5.67 20.91
C ALA A 178 3.16 -7.18 20.83
N HIS A 179 2.89 -7.82 19.68
CA HIS A 179 3.25 -9.21 19.46
C HIS A 179 4.77 -9.37 19.39
N ASP A 180 5.32 -10.38 20.06
CA ASP A 180 6.77 -10.56 20.21
C ASP A 180 7.50 -10.58 18.86
N LYS A 181 6.92 -11.27 17.86
CA LYS A 181 7.47 -11.31 16.49
C LYS A 181 7.62 -9.91 15.88
N GLN A 182 6.58 -9.08 15.97
CA GLN A 182 6.59 -7.71 15.45
C GLN A 182 7.54 -6.80 16.23
N LYS A 183 7.61 -6.99 17.55
CA LYS A 183 8.50 -6.22 18.42
C LYS A 183 9.97 -6.54 18.15
N SER A 184 10.31 -7.81 17.95
CA SER A 184 11.65 -8.25 17.58
C SER A 184 12.04 -7.74 16.20
N ALA A 185 11.18 -7.94 15.20
CA ALA A 185 11.42 -7.45 13.83
C ALA A 185 11.65 -5.95 13.79
N TYR A 186 10.83 -5.21 14.54
CA TYR A 186 10.98 -3.77 14.69
C TYR A 186 12.32 -3.36 15.33
N LYS A 187 12.78 -4.09 16.35
CA LYS A 187 14.06 -3.80 17.01
C LYS A 187 15.23 -3.98 16.04
N GLU A 188 15.18 -5.03 15.24
CA GLU A 188 16.21 -5.35 14.24
C GLU A 188 16.32 -4.25 13.19
N LEU A 189 15.20 -3.88 12.55
CA LEU A 189 15.14 -2.79 11.56
C LEU A 189 15.62 -1.43 12.12
N LYS A 190 15.53 -1.22 13.44
CA LYS A 190 15.98 0.02 14.08
C LYS A 190 17.50 0.06 14.27
N GLU A 191 18.13 -1.08 14.44
CA GLU A 191 19.57 -1.18 14.69
C GLU A 191 20.39 -1.08 13.40
N GLU A 192 19.73 -1.21 12.25
CA GLU A 192 20.26 -0.94 10.92
C GLU A 192 20.45 0.58 10.72
N LYS A 193 21.68 0.99 10.41
CA LYS A 193 22.08 2.38 10.14
C LYS A 193 22.42 2.57 8.68
#